data_AF-A0A9X7W420-F1
#
_entry.id   AF-A0A9X7W420-F1
#
_cell.length_a   1.000
_cell.length_b   1.000
_cell.length_c   1.000
_cell.angle_alpha   90.00
_cell.angle_beta   90.00
_cell.angle_gamma   90.00
#
_symmetry.space_group_name_H-M   'P 1'
#
loop_
_entity.id
_entity.type
_entity.pdbx_description
1 polymer ?
#
loop_
_entity_poly.entity_id
_entity_poly.type
_entity_poly.pdbx_seq_one_letter_code
_entity_poly.pdbx_strand_id
1 'polypeptide(L)' 'MSKSSYYEVGVFPVFFDEKSAKWCVQTAVCTLEGCDICEKFENQEKAHSHATQLAATKHELDRCLCDACYQEYVQYCW' A
#
# COMPACT_ATOMS: atom_id res chain seq x y z
N MET A 1 0.69 23.08 12.38
CA MET A 1 1.73 22.51 11.49
C MET A 1 1.19 21.19 10.98
N SER A 2 0.75 21.14 9.72
CA SER A 2 0.30 19.88 9.11
C SER A 2 1.54 19.01 8.96
N LYS A 3 1.74 18.06 9.89
CA LYS A 3 2.70 16.99 9.65
C LYS A 3 2.12 16.25 8.44
N SER A 4 2.77 16.37 7.29
CA SER A 4 2.34 15.63 6.11
C SER A 4 2.32 14.16 6.49
N SER A 5 1.12 13.63 6.71
CA SER A 5 0.87 12.23 7.04
C SER A 5 1.07 11.33 5.83
N TYR A 6 1.88 11.76 4.87
CA TYR A 6 2.19 11.13 3.60
C TYR A 6 3.63 11.48 3.25
N TYR A 7 4.43 10.48 2.91
CA TYR A 7 5.77 10.62 2.36
C TYR A 7 6.12 9.36 1.57
N GLU A 8 7.15 9.44 0.73
CA GLU A 8 7.59 8.29 -0.08
C GLU A 8 8.94 7.77 0.42
N VAL A 9 9.12 6.45 0.38
CA VAL A 9 10.40 5.79 0.61
C VAL A 9 10.73 4.99 -0.64
N GLY A 10 11.64 5.51 -1.47
CA GLY A 10 11.89 4.95 -2.80
C GLY A 10 10.68 5.17 -3.72
N VAL A 11 9.99 4.08 -4.09
CA VAL A 11 8.76 4.10 -4.91
C VAL A 11 7.51 3.73 -4.09
N PHE A 12 7.64 3.59 -2.78
CA PHE A 12 6.56 3.13 -1.90
C PHE A 12 5.98 4.31 -1.11
N PRO A 13 4.72 4.67 -1.37
CA PRO A 13 4.01 5.67 -0.57
C PRO A 13 3.73 5.17 0.84
N VAL A 14 3.98 6.02 1.83
CA VAL A 14 3.71 5.77 3.24
C VAL A 14 2.80 6.85 3.78
N PHE A 15 1.64 6.49 4.32
CA PHE A 15 0.68 7.46 4.81
C PHE A 15 -0.12 7.01 6.03
N PHE A 16 -0.71 7.94 6.78
CA PHE A 16 -1.58 7.61 7.91
C PHE A 16 -3.03 7.49 7.45
N ASP A 17 -3.63 6.32 7.64
CA ASP A 17 -5.07 6.10 7.46
C ASP A 17 -5.81 6.47 8.73
N GLU A 18 -6.47 7.64 8.71
CA GLU A 18 -7.23 8.16 9.84
C GLU A 18 -8.42 7.27 10.22
N LYS A 19 -8.99 6.50 9.27
CA LYS A 19 -10.13 5.62 9.55
C LYS A 19 -9.74 4.43 10.42
N SER A 20 -8.56 3.86 10.16
CA SER A 20 -8.05 2.73 10.95
C SER A 20 -7.03 3.13 12.01
N ALA A 21 -6.67 4.41 12.09
CA ALA A 21 -5.63 4.96 12.96
C ALA A 21 -4.28 4.21 12.83
N LYS A 22 -3.93 3.82 11.61
CA LYS A 22 -2.71 3.05 11.28
C LYS A 22 -1.92 3.72 10.17
N TRP A 23 -0.62 3.45 10.15
CA TRP A 23 0.24 3.81 9.03
C TRP A 23 0.15 2.75 7.94
N CYS A 24 0.02 3.17 6.70
CA CYS A 24 -0.10 2.34 5.52
C CYS A 24 1.16 2.49 4.67
N VAL A 25 1.71 1.37 4.21
CA VAL A 25 2.68 1.34 3.11
C VAL A 25 1.92 0.80 1.90
N GLN A 26 1.78 1.59 0.84
CA GLN A 26 1.12 1.15 -0.37
C GLN A 26 2.09 0.25 -1.16
N THR A 27 1.72 -1.02 -1.25
CA THR A 27 2.53 -2.06 -1.88
C THR A 27 1.98 -2.50 -3.23
N ALA A 28 0.76 -2.12 -3.60
CA ALA A 28 0.22 -2.26 -4.96
C ALA A 28 -0.96 -1.31 -5.23
N VAL A 29 -1.17 -0.99 -6.51
CA VAL A 29 -2.32 -0.22 -7.01
C VAL A 29 -3.05 -1.07 -8.04
N CYS A 30 -4.31 -1.43 -7.77
CA CYS A 30 -5.17 -2.05 -8.76
C CYS A 30 -5.85 -0.96 -9.60
N THR A 31 -5.64 -0.96 -10.92
CA THR A 31 -6.22 0.04 -11.84
C THR A 31 -7.70 -0.20 -12.18
N LEU A 32 -8.24 -1.38 -11.85
CA LEU A 32 -9.68 -1.65 -11.87
C LEU A 32 -10.25 -1.16 -10.52
N GLU A 33 -10.90 0.00 -10.55
CA GLU A 33 -11.54 0.71 -9.42
C GLU A 33 -10.62 1.34 -8.35
N GLY A 34 -9.30 1.26 -8.47
CA GLY A 34 -8.40 2.03 -7.59
C GLY A 34 -8.25 1.43 -6.19
N CYS A 35 -8.25 0.11 -6.06
CA CYS A 35 -7.95 -0.54 -4.80
C CYS A 35 -6.45 -0.39 -4.48
N ASP A 36 -6.16 0.46 -3.51
CA ASP A 36 -4.84 0.57 -2.90
C ASP A 36 -4.62 -0.61 -1.95
N ILE A 37 -3.67 -1.48 -2.30
CA ILE A 37 -3.23 -2.55 -1.41
C ILE A 37 -2.20 -1.95 -0.46
N CYS A 38 -2.59 -1.86 0.80
CA CYS A 38 -1.81 -1.23 1.85
C CYS A 38 -1.50 -2.21 2.97
N GLU A 39 -0.21 -2.34 3.31
CA GLU A 39 0.22 -2.99 4.54
C GLU A 39 0.10 -2.02 5.71
N LYS A 40 -0.53 -2.44 6.81
CA LYS A 40 -0.88 -1.56 7.94
C LYS A 40 0.03 -1.79 9.14
N PHE A 41 0.48 -0.70 9.73
CA PHE A 41 1.42 -0.63 10.84
C PHE A 41 0.90 0.28 11.95
N GLU A 42 1.23 -0.04 13.19
CA GLU A 42 0.75 0.73 14.36
C GLU A 42 1.44 2.09 14.50
N ASN A 43 2.63 2.26 13.91
CA ASN A 43 3.41 3.48 14.03
C ASN A 43 4.23 3.78 12.77
N GLN A 44 4.67 5.04 12.68
CA GLN A 44 5.37 5.59 11.52
C GLN A 44 6.72 4.89 11.29
N GLU A 45 7.44 4.57 12.35
CA GLU A 45 8.79 3.99 12.29
C GLU A 45 8.76 2.59 11.68
N LYS A 46 7.81 1.75 12.10
CA LYS A 46 7.59 0.41 11.53
C LYS A 46 7.26 0.49 10.04
N ALA A 47 6.34 1.38 9.65
CA ALA A 47 5.97 1.60 8.25
C ALA A 47 7.17 2.08 7.41
N HIS A 48 7.95 3.03 7.92
CA HIS A 48 9.15 3.54 7.25
C HIS A 48 10.21 2.46 7.07
N SER A 49 10.50 1.70 8.13
CA SER A 49 11.48 0.61 8.10
C SER A 49 11.08 -0.46 7.08
N HIS A 50 9.79 -0.82 7.05
CA HIS A 50 9.27 -1.78 6.09
C HIS A 50 9.36 -1.25 4.64
N ALA A 51 8.92 -0.01 4.39
CA ALA A 51 9.05 0.61 3.07
C ALA A 51 10.53 0.72 2.62
N THR A 52 11.45 0.94 3.55
CA THR A 52 12.90 0.94 3.29
C THR A 52 13.40 -0.46 2.92
N GLN A 53 12.92 -1.50 3.61
CA GLN A 53 13.23 -2.89 3.27
C GLN A 53 12.72 -3.23 1.86
N LEU A 54 11.47 -2.90 1.54
CA LEU A 54 10.89 -3.07 0.21
C LEU A 54 11.67 -2.31 -0.88
N ALA A 55 12.07 -1.08 -0.60
CA ALA A 55 12.89 -0.28 -1.53
C ALA A 55 14.29 -0.88 -1.75
N ALA A 56 14.87 -1.51 -0.72
CA ALA A 56 16.17 -2.18 -0.80
C ALA A 56 16.08 -3.55 -1.47
N THR A 57 15.00 -4.31 -1.25
CA THR A 57 14.67 -5.55 -1.94
C THR A 57 13.96 -5.22 -3.24
N LYS A 58 14.73 -4.62 -4.16
CA LYS A 58 14.29 -4.05 -5.44
C LYS A 58 13.65 -5.09 -6.38
N HIS A 59 12.46 -5.59 -6.08
CA HIS A 59 11.59 -6.41 -6.94
C HIS A 59 10.23 -6.63 -6.25
N GLU A 60 9.17 -6.85 -7.05
CA GLU A 60 7.84 -7.35 -6.64
C GLU A 60 6.74 -6.33 -6.31
N LEU A 61 6.69 -5.24 -7.08
CA LEU A 61 5.42 -4.55 -7.38
C LEU A 61 4.88 -5.01 -8.75
N ASP A 62 5.14 -6.27 -9.10
CA ASP A 62 4.80 -6.85 -10.40
C ASP A 62 3.45 -7.55 -10.32
N ARG A 63 2.42 -6.90 -10.86
CA ARG A 63 1.33 -7.40 -11.73
C ARG A 63 0.54 -8.68 -11.40
N CYS A 64 0.95 -9.56 -10.50
CA CYS A 64 0.32 -10.87 -10.25
C CYS A 64 -0.85 -10.83 -9.26
N LEU A 65 -1.02 -9.75 -8.48
CA LEU A 65 -2.16 -9.60 -7.56
C LEU A 65 -3.43 -9.04 -8.24
N CYS A 66 -3.29 -8.48 -9.44
CA CYS A 66 -4.44 -7.96 -10.21
C CYS A 66 -5.38 -9.08 -10.68
N ASP A 67 -4.88 -10.28 -10.98
CA ASP A 67 -5.71 -11.41 -11.40
C ASP A 67 -6.58 -11.93 -10.25
N ALA A 68 -6.06 -11.96 -9.02
CA ALA A 68 -6.83 -12.37 -7.84
C ALA A 68 -7.93 -11.36 -7.50
N CYS A 69 -7.63 -10.05 -7.53
CA CYS A 69 -8.64 -9.00 -7.35
C CYS A 69 -9.70 -8.99 -8.46
N TYR A 70 -9.31 -9.26 -9.71
CA TYR A 70 -10.25 -9.36 -10.83
C TYR A 70 -11.19 -10.56 -10.70
N GLN A 71 -10.69 -11.71 -10.25
CA GLN A 71 -11.53 -12.89 -10.01
C GLN A 71 -12.56 -12.66 -8.89
N GLU A 72 -12.18 -11.97 -7.81
CA GLU A 72 -13.15 -11.58 -6.77
C GLU A 72 -14.19 -10.59 -7.31
N TYR A 73 -13.79 -9.56 -8.06
CA TYR A 73 -14.73 -8.60 -8.65
C TYR A 73 -15.76 -9.30 -9.57
N VAL A 74 -15.32 -10.22 -10.43
CA VAL A 74 -16.21 -10.97 -11.33
C VAL A 74 -17.18 -11.86 -10.54
N GLN A 75 -16.79 -12.42 -9.40
CA GLN A 75 -17.68 -13.24 -8.57
C GLN A 75 -18.73 -12.45 -7.79
N TYR A 76 -18.43 -11.22 -7.36
CA TYR A 76 -19.30 -10.46 -6.45
C TYR A 76 -20.07 -9.32 -7.12
N CYS A 77 -19.66 -8.85 -8.30
CA CYS A 77 -20.25 -7.70 -8.98
C CYS A 77 -20.96 -8.03 -10.31
N TRP A 78 -20.96 -9.30 -10.77
CA TRP A 78 -21.66 -9.73 -11.99
C TRP A 78 -22.57 -10.93 -11.78
#